data_AF-A0A2S0LD97-F1
#
_entry.id   AF-A0A2S0LD97-F1
#
_cell.length_a   1.000
_cell.length_b   1.000
_cell.length_c   1.000
_cell.angle_alpha   90.00
_cell.angle_beta   90.00
_cell.angle_gamma   90.00
#
_symmetry.space_group_name_H-M   'P 1'
#
loop_
_entity.id
_entity.type
_entity.pdbx_description
1 polymer ?
#
loop_
_entity_poly.entity_id
_entity_poly.type
_entity_poly.pdbx_seq_one_letter_code
_entity_poly.pdbx_strand_id
1 'polypeptide(L)'
;MKKKILTYIYIFSYAALLAMIIGGLILMIISFVQHRDMIFNPDTYTKRFVTLDSVIYSTTKRGSHYPQRAYSNQVNKGKTIIEIVNIEKGTFYNYVQKENDKNYIYIWYKPNQEYAYLAKKEETIFPVEEYLRDHRNLIIAFLATIILNRALHRYLFKRWWSLPPK
;
A
#
# COMPACT_ATOMS: atom_id res chain seq x y z
N MET A 1 -28.48 26.54 -31.54
CA MET A 1 -27.84 26.96 -30.27
C MET A 1 -27.91 25.89 -29.17
N LYS A 2 -29.08 25.35 -28.82
CA LYS A 2 -29.23 24.39 -27.70
C LYS A 2 -28.33 23.13 -27.79
N LYS A 3 -28.18 22.52 -28.98
CA LYS A 3 -27.28 21.37 -29.19
C LYS A 3 -25.81 21.68 -28.89
N LYS A 4 -25.28 22.83 -29.35
CA LYS A 4 -23.88 23.23 -29.12
C LYS A 4 -23.58 23.40 -27.63
N ILE A 5 -24.49 24.04 -26.88
CA ILE A 5 -24.36 24.23 -25.44
C ILE A 5 -24.35 22.87 -24.71
N LEU A 6 -25.24 21.95 -25.10
CA LEU A 6 -25.28 20.60 -24.53
C LEU A 6 -23.98 19.81 -24.80
N THR A 7 -23.42 19.95 -26.01
CA THR A 7 -22.13 19.36 -26.40
C THR A 7 -20.98 19.90 -25.55
N TYR A 8 -20.92 21.21 -25.31
CA TYR A 8 -19.89 21.80 -24.46
C TYR A 8 -20.01 21.35 -23.00
N ILE A 9 -21.24 21.30 -22.45
CA ILE A 9 -21.49 20.80 -21.09
C ILE A 9 -21.03 19.33 -20.96
N TYR A 10 -21.30 18.51 -21.99
CA TYR A 10 -20.89 17.11 -22.01
C TYR A 10 -19.36 16.93 -22.07
N ILE A 11 -18.68 17.68 -22.93
CA ILE A 11 -17.21 17.63 -23.03
C ILE A 11 -16.57 18.09 -21.72
N PHE A 12 -17.10 19.16 -21.13
CA PHE A 12 -16.61 19.70 -19.87
C PHE A 12 -16.82 18.73 -18.71
N SER A 13 -18.01 18.13 -18.58
CA SER A 13 -18.28 17.15 -17.53
C SER A 13 -17.45 15.88 -17.69
N TYR A 14 -17.21 15.43 -18.93
CA TYR A 14 -16.31 14.32 -19.21
C TYR A 14 -14.86 14.64 -18.82
N ALA A 15 -14.36 15.82 -19.19
CA ALA A 15 -13.02 16.26 -18.85
C ALA A 15 -12.82 16.39 -17.32
N ALA A 16 -13.81 16.94 -16.61
CA ALA A 16 -13.80 17.04 -15.15
C ALA A 16 -13.76 15.65 -14.48
N LEU A 17 -14.57 14.71 -14.97
CA LEU A 17 -14.61 13.34 -14.44
C LEU A 17 -13.30 12.59 -14.71
N LEU A 18 -12.70 12.80 -15.89
CA LEU A 18 -11.40 12.23 -16.25
C LEU A 18 -10.28 12.81 -15.38
N ALA A 19 -10.28 14.12 -15.14
CA ALA A 19 -9.33 14.78 -14.24
C ALA A 19 -9.46 14.29 -12.79
N MET A 20 -10.68 14.06 -12.30
CA MET A 20 -10.90 13.49 -10.97
C MET A 20 -10.37 12.05 -10.85
N ILE A 21 -10.62 11.20 -11.84
CA ILE A 21 -10.15 9.81 -11.85
C ILE A 21 -8.62 9.78 -11.92
N ILE A 22 -8.02 10.54 -12.84
CA ILE A 22 -6.56 10.58 -13.01
C ILE A 22 -5.89 11.21 -11.79
N GLY A 23 -6.43 12.32 -11.27
CA GLY A 23 -5.91 12.98 -10.07
C GLY A 23 -5.96 12.05 -8.85
N GLY A 24 -7.07 11.35 -8.65
CA GLY A 24 -7.20 10.33 -7.60
C GLY A 24 -6.20 9.18 -7.77
N LEU A 25 -6.00 8.68 -8.99
CA LEU A 25 -5.01 7.65 -9.29
C LEU A 25 -3.58 8.12 -9.02
N ILE A 26 -3.22 9.34 -9.43
CA ILE A 26 -1.89 9.92 -9.19
C ILE A 26 -1.63 10.03 -7.68
N LEU A 27 -2.60 10.55 -6.91
CA LEU A 27 -2.48 10.64 -5.46
C LEU A 27 -2.31 9.25 -4.83
N MET A 28 -3.08 8.26 -5.28
CA MET A 28 -2.96 6.87 -4.80
C MET A 28 -1.57 6.30 -5.08
N ILE A 29 -1.01 6.55 -6.27
CA ILE A 29 0.35 6.10 -6.63
C ILE A 29 1.39 6.80 -5.76
N ILE A 30 1.30 8.12 -5.60
CA ILE A 30 2.25 8.89 -4.76
C ILE A 30 2.20 8.39 -3.32
N SER A 31 0.99 8.25 -2.75
CA SER A 31 0.83 7.72 -1.39
C SER A 31 1.35 6.30 -1.27
N PHE A 32 1.14 5.44 -2.27
CA PHE A 32 1.70 4.09 -2.32
C PHE A 32 3.23 4.12 -2.32
N VAL A 33 3.85 4.91 -3.21
CA VAL A 33 5.32 5.03 -3.29
C VAL A 33 5.89 5.56 -1.98
N GLN A 34 5.26 6.56 -1.37
CA GLN A 34 5.71 7.14 -0.10
C GLN A 34 5.59 6.15 1.07
N HIS A 35 4.47 5.42 1.18
CA HIS A 35 4.26 4.43 2.25
C HIS A 35 4.98 3.11 2.02
N ARG A 36 5.47 2.89 0.80
CA ARG A 36 6.13 1.65 0.38
C ARG A 36 7.52 1.91 -0.19
N ASP A 37 8.26 2.87 0.40
CA ASP A 37 9.65 3.19 0.05
C ASP A 37 10.54 1.93 0.06
N MET A 38 10.26 0.96 0.93
CA MET A 38 11.01 -0.30 1.00
C MET A 38 10.93 -1.15 -0.28
N ILE A 39 9.88 -0.99 -1.11
CA ILE A 39 9.78 -1.68 -2.40
C ILE A 39 10.75 -1.08 -3.43
N PHE A 40 10.96 0.24 -3.37
CA PHE A 40 11.74 0.97 -4.36
C PHE A 40 13.21 1.16 -3.94
N ASN A 41 13.48 1.23 -2.63
CA ASN A 41 14.80 1.45 -2.06
C ASN A 41 15.13 0.42 -0.96
N PRO A 42 15.01 -0.90 -1.22
CA PRO A 42 15.21 -1.94 -0.21
C PRO A 42 16.59 -1.91 0.44
N ASP A 43 17.62 -1.62 -0.34
CA ASP A 43 19.04 -1.61 0.10
C ASP A 43 19.34 -0.51 1.13
N THR A 44 18.44 0.45 1.28
CA THR A 44 18.58 1.52 2.28
C THR A 44 18.10 1.12 3.66
N TYR A 45 17.49 -0.06 3.81
CA TYR A 45 17.03 -0.61 5.08
C TYR A 45 18.11 -1.51 5.70
N THR A 46 18.37 -1.29 6.97
CA THR A 46 19.34 -2.07 7.75
C THR A 46 18.60 -3.03 8.69
N LYS A 47 19.05 -4.28 8.74
CA LYS A 47 18.53 -5.25 9.70
C LYS A 47 19.03 -4.92 11.10
N ARG A 48 18.13 -4.86 12.07
CA ARG A 48 18.46 -4.60 13.48
C ARG A 48 17.75 -5.59 14.39
N PHE A 49 18.42 -5.96 15.47
CA PHE A 49 17.85 -6.73 16.56
C PHE A 49 17.48 -5.77 17.69
N VAL A 50 16.20 -5.71 18.06
CA VAL A 50 15.68 -4.68 18.97
C VAL A 50 14.71 -5.27 19.99
N THR A 51 14.53 -4.58 21.10
CA THR A 51 13.52 -4.94 22.10
C THR A 51 12.11 -4.72 21.56
N LEU A 52 11.22 -5.67 21.83
CA LEU A 52 9.79 -5.58 21.56
C LEU A 52 9.09 -5.04 22.81
N ASP A 53 8.85 -3.72 22.85
CA ASP A 53 8.30 -3.05 24.02
C ASP A 53 6.76 -3.11 24.06
N SER A 54 6.10 -3.00 22.90
CA SER A 54 4.64 -3.19 22.83
C SER A 54 4.17 -3.70 21.47
N VAL A 55 3.01 -4.37 21.47
CA VAL A 55 2.35 -4.88 20.27
C VAL A 55 0.87 -4.49 20.33
N ILE A 56 0.38 -3.87 19.27
CA ILE A 56 -1.03 -3.58 19.05
C ILE A 56 -1.63 -4.69 18.19
N TYR A 57 -2.71 -5.28 18.71
CA TYR A 57 -3.49 -6.29 18.02
C TYR A 57 -4.77 -5.68 17.46
N SER A 58 -5.10 -6.02 16.22
CA SER A 58 -6.37 -5.69 15.60
C SER A 58 -7.35 -6.83 15.77
N THR A 59 -8.62 -6.50 16.02
CA THR A 59 -9.72 -7.45 16.12
C THR A 59 -10.52 -7.45 14.82
N THR A 60 -10.69 -8.63 14.22
CA THR A 60 -11.67 -8.80 13.14
C THR A 60 -13.03 -9.20 13.72
N LYS A 61 -14.14 -8.91 13.02
CA LYS A 61 -15.52 -9.27 13.43
C LYS A 61 -15.72 -10.77 13.78
N ARG A 62 -14.77 -11.65 13.41
CA ARG A 62 -14.77 -13.09 13.72
C ARG A 62 -13.79 -13.51 14.82
N GLY A 63 -13.29 -12.58 15.63
CA GLY A 63 -12.61 -12.87 16.90
C GLY A 63 -11.11 -13.22 16.83
N SER A 64 -10.54 -13.31 15.62
CA SER A 64 -9.09 -13.52 15.49
C SER A 64 -8.36 -12.19 15.69
N HIS A 65 -7.48 -12.18 16.70
CA HIS A 65 -6.60 -11.06 17.01
C HIS A 65 -5.32 -11.21 16.18
N TYR A 66 -5.04 -10.25 15.30
CA TYR A 66 -3.82 -10.26 14.49
C TYR A 66 -2.90 -9.13 14.96
N PRO A 67 -1.62 -9.41 15.23
CA PRO A 67 -0.66 -8.36 15.53
C PRO A 67 -0.53 -7.47 14.30
N GLN A 68 -0.74 -6.16 14.47
CA GLN A 68 -0.75 -5.20 13.38
C GLN A 68 0.45 -4.26 13.45
N ARG A 69 0.82 -3.83 14.66
CA ARG A 69 1.89 -2.86 14.89
C ARG A 69 2.69 -3.26 16.12
N ALA A 70 3.99 -3.07 16.06
CA ALA A 70 4.88 -3.20 17.20
C ALA A 70 5.69 -1.92 17.40
N TYR A 71 6.21 -1.74 18.62
CA TYR A 71 7.02 -0.59 18.99
C TYR A 71 8.24 -1.02 19.78
N SER A 72 9.33 -0.28 19.58
CA SER A 72 10.58 -0.41 20.31
C SER A 72 11.09 0.97 20.69
N ASN A 73 11.38 1.20 21.96
CA ASN A 73 11.99 2.43 22.46
C ASN A 73 13.41 2.61 21.94
N GLN A 74 14.08 1.53 21.52
CA GLN A 74 15.40 1.58 20.87
C GLN A 74 15.32 2.13 19.44
N VAL A 75 14.15 2.07 18.82
CA VAL A 75 13.92 2.50 17.43
C VAL A 75 13.26 3.87 17.46
N ASN A 76 14.04 4.91 17.15
CA ASN A 76 13.56 6.29 17.07
C ASN A 76 12.75 6.73 18.30
N LYS A 77 13.17 6.30 19.51
CA LYS A 77 12.48 6.59 20.78
C LYS A 77 11.00 6.16 20.78
N GLY A 78 10.67 5.06 20.12
CA GLY A 78 9.30 4.53 20.02
C GLY A 78 8.41 5.23 18.99
N LYS A 79 8.94 6.18 18.22
CA LYS A 79 8.16 6.91 17.20
C LYS A 79 7.95 6.14 15.90
N THR A 80 8.86 5.22 15.58
CA THR A 80 8.76 4.40 14.35
C THR A 80 7.83 3.22 14.61
N ILE A 81 6.85 3.05 13.74
CA ILE A 81 5.89 1.95 13.76
C ILE A 81 6.52 0.74 13.09
N ILE A 82 6.62 -0.38 13.80
CA ILE A 82 7.04 -1.66 13.21
C ILE A 82 5.79 -2.31 12.62
N GLU A 83 5.65 -2.29 11.30
CA GLU A 83 4.51 -2.85 10.57
C GLU A 83 4.63 -4.38 10.53
N ILE A 84 3.55 -5.05 10.98
CA ILE A 84 3.43 -6.51 10.95
C ILE A 84 2.37 -6.83 9.90
N VAL A 85 2.82 -7.28 8.73
CA VAL A 85 1.95 -7.48 7.57
C VAL A 85 1.53 -8.95 7.48
N ASN A 86 0.23 -9.22 7.58
CA ASN A 86 -0.38 -10.52 7.29
C ASN A 86 0.19 -11.73 8.06
N ILE A 87 0.62 -11.53 9.31
CA ILE A 87 1.11 -12.62 10.17
C ILE A 87 0.03 -13.01 11.18
N GLU A 88 -0.33 -14.29 11.22
CA GLU A 88 -1.21 -14.83 12.25
C GLU A 88 -0.56 -14.72 13.64
N LYS A 89 -1.36 -14.53 14.69
CA LYS A 89 -0.84 -14.40 16.06
C LYS A 89 0.07 -15.55 16.48
N GLY A 90 -0.28 -16.79 16.13
CA GLY A 90 0.55 -17.97 16.43
C GLY A 90 1.92 -17.89 15.74
N THR A 91 1.92 -17.50 14.47
CA THR A 91 3.15 -17.37 13.65
C THR A 91 4.01 -16.18 14.07
N PHE A 92 3.41 -15.10 14.60
CA PHE A 92 4.16 -13.93 15.07
C PHE A 92 5.14 -14.29 16.20
N TYR A 93 4.77 -15.22 17.09
CA TYR A 93 5.67 -15.66 18.16
C TYR A 93 6.95 -16.33 17.66
N ASN A 94 6.97 -16.87 16.43
CA ASN A 94 8.20 -17.43 15.83
C ASN A 94 9.24 -16.34 15.52
N TYR A 95 8.82 -15.07 15.41
CA TYR A 95 9.72 -13.94 15.21
C TYR A 95 10.25 -13.37 16.53
N VAL A 96 9.61 -13.72 17.66
CA VAL A 96 9.94 -13.19 18.98
C VAL A 96 10.96 -14.09 19.66
N GLN A 97 12.11 -13.52 19.99
CA GLN A 97 13.15 -14.19 20.79
C GLN A 97 13.09 -13.69 22.22
N LYS A 98 12.99 -14.62 23.17
CA LYS A 98 12.94 -14.30 24.59
C LYS A 98 14.32 -14.47 25.21
N GLU A 99 14.88 -13.40 25.75
CA GLU A 99 16.16 -13.39 26.48
C GLU A 99 16.02 -12.50 27.72
N ASN A 100 16.46 -12.98 28.89
CA ASN A 100 16.48 -12.19 30.15
C ASN A 100 15.16 -11.45 30.45
N ASP A 101 14.03 -12.17 30.37
CA ASP A 101 12.65 -11.66 30.54
C ASP A 101 12.20 -10.55 29.57
N LYS A 102 12.99 -10.29 28.53
CA LYS A 102 12.65 -9.36 27.46
C LYS A 102 12.36 -10.11 26.16
N ASN A 103 11.46 -9.53 25.39
CA ASN A 103 11.15 -9.98 24.04
C ASN A 103 11.96 -9.15 23.05
N TYR A 104 12.51 -9.81 22.04
CA TYR A 104 13.29 -9.20 20.98
C TYR A 104 12.78 -9.64 19.62
N ILE A 105 12.94 -8.79 18.62
CA ILE A 105 12.58 -9.06 17.24
C ILE A 105 13.65 -8.52 16.31
N TYR A 106 13.76 -9.13 15.12
CA TYR A 106 14.51 -8.53 14.02
C TYR A 106 13.59 -7.63 13.21
N ILE A 107 14.13 -6.47 12.81
CA ILE A 107 13.43 -5.51 11.96
C ILE A 107 14.32 -5.00 10.84
N TRP A 108 13.70 -4.63 9.72
CA TRP A 108 14.27 -3.78 8.70
C TRP A 108 13.96 -2.32 9.03
N TYR A 109 15.01 -1.53 9.25
CA TYR A 109 14.89 -0.14 9.67
C TYR A 109 15.77 0.79 8.84
N LYS A 110 15.19 1.94 8.48
CA LYS A 110 15.88 3.07 7.86
C LYS A 110 15.70 4.31 8.75
N PRO A 111 16.79 5.05 9.06
CA PRO A 111 16.69 6.27 9.86
C PRO A 111 15.68 7.27 9.30
N ASN A 112 14.97 7.96 10.20
CA ASN A 112 13.96 8.97 9.89
C ASN A 112 12.73 8.48 9.11
N GLN A 113 12.53 7.16 9.00
CA GLN A 113 11.29 6.59 8.48
C GLN A 113 10.25 6.43 9.58
N GLU A 114 9.00 6.68 9.20
CA GLU A 114 7.84 6.43 10.06
C GLU A 114 7.65 4.93 10.30
N TYR A 115 8.02 4.10 9.32
CA TYR A 115 7.81 2.65 9.35
C TYR A 115 9.13 1.88 9.39
N ALA A 116 9.11 0.79 10.16
CA ALA A 116 10.04 -0.32 10.10
C ALA A 116 9.24 -1.58 9.80
N TYR A 117 9.91 -2.64 9.36
CA TYR A 117 9.24 -3.87 8.93
C TYR A 117 9.79 -5.06 9.70
N LEU A 118 8.94 -6.02 10.05
CA LEU A 118 9.38 -7.25 10.70
C LEU A 118 10.32 -8.03 9.78
N ALA A 119 11.40 -8.60 10.33
CA ALA A 119 12.37 -9.40 9.59
C ALA A 119 12.51 -10.79 10.21
N LYS A 120 12.77 -11.81 9.38
CA LYS A 120 13.15 -13.15 9.88
C LYS A 120 14.62 -13.15 10.31
N LYS A 121 15.04 -14.03 11.21
CA LYS A 121 16.43 -14.09 11.70
C LYS A 121 17.42 -14.44 10.58
N GLU A 122 16.99 -15.27 9.64
CA GLU A 122 17.82 -15.84 8.57
C GLU A 122 17.94 -14.90 7.36
N GLU A 123 17.07 -13.89 7.24
CA GLU A 123 17.08 -12.95 6.11
C GLU A 123 18.34 -12.08 6.09
N THR A 124 19.04 -12.05 4.95
CA THR A 124 20.24 -11.22 4.75
C THR A 124 19.95 -9.95 3.98
N ILE A 125 18.90 -9.95 3.16
CA ILE A 125 18.44 -8.83 2.33
C ILE A 125 16.93 -8.62 2.53
N PHE A 126 16.45 -7.41 2.23
CA PHE A 126 15.03 -7.07 2.37
C PHE A 126 14.19 -7.91 1.37
N PRO A 127 13.18 -8.69 1.82
CA PRO A 127 12.45 -9.62 0.98
C PRO A 127 11.31 -8.93 0.18
N VAL A 128 11.66 -8.07 -0.78
CA VAL A 128 10.69 -7.27 -1.56
C VAL A 128 9.61 -8.13 -2.23
N GLU A 129 9.97 -9.33 -2.72
CA GLU A 129 9.05 -10.23 -3.41
C GLU A 129 7.86 -10.68 -2.53
N GLU A 130 8.10 -10.93 -1.23
CA GLU A 130 7.04 -11.32 -0.29
C GLU A 130 6.01 -10.17 -0.16
N TYR A 131 6.50 -8.93 -0.03
CA TYR A 131 5.63 -7.75 0.04
C TYR A 131 4.87 -7.47 -1.26
N LEU A 132 5.50 -7.69 -2.42
CA LEU A 132 4.82 -7.53 -3.73
C LEU A 132 3.73 -8.57 -3.95
N ARG A 133 3.93 -9.81 -3.49
CA ARG A 133 2.93 -10.88 -3.60
C ARG A 133 1.62 -10.50 -2.89
N ASP A 134 1.72 -9.91 -1.71
CA ASP A 134 0.56 -9.44 -0.94
C ASP A 134 -0.21 -8.32 -1.63
N HIS A 135 0.46 -7.51 -2.45
CA HIS A 135 -0.14 -6.37 -3.14
C HIS A 135 -0.51 -6.67 -4.61
N ARG A 136 -0.36 -7.92 -5.06
CA ARG A 136 -0.62 -8.34 -6.45
C ARG A 136 -2.03 -7.99 -6.94
N ASN A 137 -3.04 -8.14 -6.09
CA ASN A 137 -4.42 -7.80 -6.45
C ASN A 137 -4.60 -6.30 -6.72
N LEU A 138 -3.85 -5.45 -6.03
CA LEU A 138 -3.88 -4.00 -6.22
C LEU A 138 -3.23 -3.60 -7.54
N ILE A 139 -2.11 -4.26 -7.91
CA ILE A 139 -1.46 -4.10 -9.22
C ILE A 139 -2.40 -4.56 -10.35
N ILE A 140 -3.06 -5.71 -10.19
CA ILE A 140 -4.04 -6.22 -11.17
C ILE A 140 -5.23 -5.28 -11.31
N ALA A 141 -5.79 -4.80 -10.19
CA ALA A 141 -6.90 -3.85 -10.19
C ALA A 141 -6.51 -2.54 -10.90
N PHE A 142 -5.30 -2.05 -10.66
CA PHE A 142 -4.76 -0.86 -11.33
C PHE A 142 -4.68 -1.04 -12.85
N LEU A 143 -4.08 -2.14 -13.32
CA LEU A 143 -4.01 -2.47 -14.75
C LEU A 143 -5.40 -2.63 -15.37
N ALA A 144 -6.31 -3.31 -14.67
CA ALA A 144 -7.69 -3.47 -15.11
C ALA A 144 -8.40 -2.11 -15.26
N THR A 145 -8.16 -1.18 -14.35
CA THR A 145 -8.73 0.18 -14.39
C THR A 145 -8.22 0.97 -15.60
N ILE A 146 -6.93 0.86 -15.93
CA ILE A 146 -6.35 1.49 -17.13
C ILE A 146 -7.00 0.92 -18.40
N ILE A 147 -7.13 -0.41 -18.48
CA ILE A 147 -7.74 -1.09 -19.64
C ILE A 147 -9.22 -0.70 -19.77
N LEU A 148 -9.97 -0.71 -18.67
CA LEU A 148 -11.38 -0.27 -18.63
C LEU A 148 -11.54 1.18 -19.07
N ASN A 149 -10.69 2.08 -18.58
CA ASN A 149 -10.72 3.49 -18.99
C ASN A 149 -10.49 3.63 -20.50
N ARG A 150 -9.49 2.91 -21.05
CA ARG A 150 -9.20 2.93 -22.49
C ARG A 150 -10.34 2.32 -23.33
N ALA A 151 -10.97 1.25 -22.85
CA ALA A 151 -12.10 0.60 -23.49
C ALA A 151 -13.36 1.48 -23.46
N LEU A 152 -13.69 2.08 -22.31
CA LEU A 152 -14.79 3.04 -22.14
C LEU A 152 -14.61 4.26 -23.03
N HIS A 153 -13.41 4.85 -23.06
CA HIS A 153 -13.10 5.97 -23.95
C HIS A 153 -13.35 5.58 -25.41
N ARG A 154 -12.86 4.41 -25.85
CA ARG A 154 -13.06 3.93 -27.23
C ARG A 154 -14.53 3.65 -27.53
N TYR A 155 -15.28 3.07 -26.60
CA TYR A 155 -16.70 2.76 -26.78
C TYR A 155 -17.57 4.02 -26.83
N LEU A 156 -17.35 4.96 -25.92
CA LEU A 156 -18.08 6.23 -25.85
C LEU A 156 -17.77 7.13 -27.06
N PHE A 157 -16.50 7.26 -27.48
CA PHE A 157 -16.15 8.06 -28.66
C PHE A 157 -16.68 7.46 -29.97
N LYS A 158 -16.61 6.14 -30.13
CA LYS A 158 -17.06 5.46 -31.36
C LYS A 158 -18.58 5.52 -31.54
N ARG A 159 -19.34 5.51 -30.43
CA ARG A 159 -20.80 5.63 -30.43
C ARG A 159 -21.30 7.06 -30.67
N TRP A 160 -20.49 8.07 -30.35
CA TRP A 160 -20.86 9.48 -30.58
C TRP A 160 -20.67 9.93 -32.03
N TRP A 161 -19.68 9.36 -32.74
CA TRP A 161 -19.39 9.65 -34.15
C TRP A 161 -20.26 8.85 -35.15
N SER A 162 -20.99 7.83 -34.68
CA SER A 162 -21.87 6.98 -35.49
C SER A 162 -23.36 7.34 -35.37
N LEU A 163 -23.71 8.37 -34.60
CA LEU A 163 -25.06 8.90 -34.57
C LEU A 163 -25.27 9.78 -35.81
N PRO A 164 -26.24 9.46 -36.70
CA PRO A 164 -26.48 10.26 -37.89
C PRO A 164 -26.83 11.70 -37.50
N PRO A 165 -26.34 12.71 -38.24
CA PRO A 165 -26.73 14.08 -38.01
C PRO A 165 -28.24 14.21 -38.22
N LYS A 166 -28.97 14.57 -37.15
CA LYS A 166 -30.34 15.09 -37.22
C LYS A 166 -30.32 16.61 -37.37
#